data_AF-A0A397VM03-F1
#
_entry.id   AF-A0A397VM03-F1
#
_cell.length_a   1.000
_cell.length_b   1.000
_cell.length_c   1.000
_cell.angle_alpha   90.00
_cell.angle_beta   90.00
_cell.angle_gamma   90.00
#
_symmetry.space_group_name_H-M   'P 1'
#
loop_
_entity.id
_entity.type
_entity.pdbx_description
1 polymer ?
#
loop_
_entity_poly.entity_id
_entity_poly.type
_entity_poly.pdbx_seq_one_letter_code
_entity_poly.pdbx_strand_id
1 'polypeptide(L)'
;MTQSDKDFINRIQISQLVTDDPYADDFYYQVYTAIRSRQPQPSISTFSPQLGGSGFMGHERGRHRSRGSESGLLKMQQQVLRIVNDARRKPKLTQLSLEGALGKIALNSVRNPRQLLQVSSKSNDIHHVGPSNGSGSIHSQHQKIPSISSHGVIDHRKILRSIENVYTAVLALEELRRNQPPLPRPYADHERVTVERWNEDYVELAKTMWEELRVTEMSGCYPHPFISILSVAKGKKVIPRVIRHCLPEQIFNLITVLVSNFETLDVCKGAIWGPQGNVNPAMLEEVELFMNTVVPPLLQFVAESPLRIVIGLFGLFIERNNIVWVARSKVGLAFLTMFLSRAEILKQGGGAMQGLPPPEELEMIQWQDLYNRLFSLLQNHFLSLYPPFMIGIDDMYVWQFLAAMAVGASTEQQHVLVTEVRERVLETVIQASRLSADKASHKIANVNLFLNALGLDASQLKV
;
A
#
# COMPACT_ATOMS: atom_id res chain seq x y z
N MET A 1 7.40 -54.31 -0.55
CA MET A 1 6.20 -53.45 -0.53
C MET A 1 5.16 -54.09 -1.44
N THR A 2 4.09 -54.59 -0.84
CA THR A 2 2.95 -55.20 -1.53
C THR A 2 2.13 -54.14 -2.26
N GLN A 3 1.20 -54.55 -3.13
CA GLN A 3 0.33 -53.60 -3.82
C GLN A 3 -0.64 -52.91 -2.83
N SER A 4 -1.11 -53.64 -1.81
CA SER A 4 -1.88 -53.09 -0.70
C SER A 4 -1.15 -51.98 0.07
N ASP A 5 0.18 -52.11 0.27
CA ASP A 5 0.97 -51.07 0.95
C ASP A 5 1.02 -49.78 0.12
N LYS A 6 1.14 -49.90 -1.21
CA LYS A 6 1.12 -48.77 -2.14
C LYS A 6 -0.24 -48.07 -2.11
N ASP A 7 -1.33 -48.83 -2.19
CA ASP A 7 -2.69 -48.28 -2.23
C ASP A 7 -3.06 -47.62 -0.88
N PHE A 8 -2.55 -48.14 0.24
CA PHE A 8 -2.69 -47.54 1.57
C PHE A 8 -1.92 -46.21 1.68
N ILE A 9 -0.65 -46.17 1.23
CA ILE A 9 0.16 -44.94 1.22
C ILE A 9 -0.47 -43.88 0.30
N ASN A 10 -0.91 -44.26 -0.90
CA ASN A 10 -1.62 -43.38 -1.82
C ASN A 10 -2.89 -42.79 -1.18
N ARG A 11 -3.68 -43.59 -0.46
CA ARG A 11 -4.89 -43.11 0.22
C ARG A 11 -4.57 -42.07 1.30
N ILE A 12 -3.49 -42.27 2.06
CA ILE A 12 -3.02 -41.30 3.06
C ILE A 12 -2.56 -40.01 2.36
N GLN A 13 -1.76 -40.11 1.30
CA GLN A 13 -1.28 -38.94 0.55
C GLN A 13 -2.42 -38.14 -0.09
N ILE A 14 -3.40 -38.80 -0.70
CA ILE A 14 -4.59 -38.14 -1.24
C ILE A 14 -5.39 -37.45 -0.12
N SER A 15 -5.57 -38.09 1.04
CA SER A 15 -6.26 -37.46 2.17
C SER A 15 -5.55 -36.22 2.75
N GLN A 16 -4.26 -36.04 2.47
CA GLN A 16 -3.49 -34.85 2.84
C GLN A 16 -3.53 -33.74 1.76
N LEU A 17 -4.10 -34.04 0.59
CA LEU A 17 -4.30 -33.10 -0.53
C LEU A 17 -5.76 -32.63 -0.65
N VAL A 18 -6.71 -33.32 -0.02
CA VAL A 18 -8.12 -32.90 0.02
C VAL A 18 -8.29 -31.82 1.07
N THR A 19 -8.76 -30.65 0.64
CA THR A 19 -9.12 -29.53 1.52
C THR A 19 -10.60 -29.60 1.91
N ASP A 20 -10.91 -29.29 3.17
CA ASP A 20 -12.27 -29.33 3.70
C ASP A 20 -13.20 -28.27 3.08
N ASP A 21 -12.66 -27.13 2.62
CA ASP A 21 -13.38 -26.11 1.87
C ASP A 21 -12.68 -25.77 0.54
N PRO A 22 -13.08 -26.40 -0.58
CA PRO A 22 -12.50 -26.15 -1.89
C PRO A 22 -12.88 -24.79 -2.49
N TYR A 23 -13.86 -24.06 -1.93
CA TYR A 23 -14.27 -22.75 -2.44
C TYR A 23 -13.29 -21.64 -2.03
N ALA A 24 -12.68 -21.77 -0.85
CA ALA A 24 -11.75 -20.79 -0.28
C ALA A 24 -10.27 -21.07 -0.62
N ASP A 25 -9.86 -22.34 -0.66
CA ASP A 25 -8.43 -22.72 -0.73
C ASP A 25 -7.94 -23.12 -2.15
N ASP A 26 -8.82 -23.43 -3.11
CA ASP A 26 -8.41 -23.80 -4.48
C ASP A 26 -8.31 -22.60 -5.43
N PHE A 27 -7.06 -22.20 -5.71
CA PHE A 27 -6.69 -21.16 -6.68
C PHE A 27 -7.30 -21.40 -8.08
N TYR A 28 -7.34 -22.63 -8.57
CA TYR A 28 -7.86 -22.91 -9.91
C TYR A 28 -9.38 -22.75 -9.98
N TYR A 29 -10.09 -23.11 -8.91
CA TYR A 29 -11.53 -22.88 -8.81
C TYR A 29 -11.88 -21.38 -8.78
N GLN A 30 -11.11 -20.58 -8.01
CA GLN A 30 -11.28 -19.13 -7.96
C GLN A 30 -10.97 -18.45 -9.30
N VAL A 31 -9.90 -18.87 -9.98
CA VAL A 31 -9.57 -18.33 -11.32
C VAL A 31 -10.63 -18.75 -12.35
N TYR A 32 -11.10 -20.01 -12.33
CA TYR A 32 -12.14 -20.47 -13.25
C TYR A 32 -13.47 -19.74 -13.05
N THR A 33 -13.90 -19.54 -11.81
CA THR A 33 -15.13 -18.78 -11.50
C THR A 33 -14.98 -17.30 -11.88
N ALA A 34 -13.84 -16.66 -11.64
CA ALA A 34 -13.57 -15.28 -12.04
C ALA A 34 -13.48 -15.08 -13.57
N ILE A 35 -13.02 -16.09 -14.31
CA ILE A 35 -13.04 -16.09 -15.79
C ILE A 35 -14.48 -16.27 -16.29
N ARG A 36 -15.26 -17.17 -15.67
CA ARG A 36 -16.64 -17.45 -16.09
C ARG A 36 -17.61 -16.32 -15.74
N SER A 37 -17.41 -15.63 -14.63
CA SER A 37 -18.19 -14.42 -14.27
C SER A 37 -17.84 -13.20 -15.15
N ARG A 38 -16.77 -13.28 -15.94
CA ARG A 38 -16.34 -12.25 -16.91
C ARG A 38 -16.81 -12.50 -18.35
N GLN A 39 -17.51 -13.60 -18.65
CA GLN A 39 -18.11 -13.79 -19.98
C GLN A 39 -19.39 -12.94 -20.14
N PRO A 40 -19.44 -12.01 -21.11
CA PRO A 40 -20.69 -11.33 -21.45
C PRO A 40 -21.64 -12.31 -22.14
N GLN A 41 -22.89 -12.36 -21.68
CA GLN A 41 -23.97 -13.02 -22.42
C GLN A 41 -24.20 -12.30 -23.75
N PRO A 42 -24.13 -12.98 -24.91
CA PRO A 42 -24.50 -12.37 -26.18
C PRO A 42 -26.02 -12.17 -26.22
N SER A 43 -26.44 -10.92 -26.41
CA SER A 43 -27.84 -10.54 -26.52
C SER A 43 -28.50 -11.12 -27.78
N ILE A 44 -29.59 -11.87 -27.60
CA ILE A 44 -30.59 -12.10 -28.65
C ILE A 44 -31.98 -11.79 -28.09
N SER A 45 -32.56 -10.71 -28.57
CA SER A 45 -33.98 -10.39 -28.50
C SER A 45 -34.72 -11.03 -29.68
N THR A 46 -35.93 -11.59 -29.47
CA THR A 46 -37.19 -11.32 -30.22
C THR A 46 -38.30 -12.29 -29.78
N PHE A 47 -39.47 -11.72 -29.44
CA PHE A 47 -40.86 -12.25 -29.38
C PHE A 47 -41.13 -13.70 -29.86
N SER A 48 -41.97 -14.51 -29.18
CA SER A 48 -43.43 -14.26 -28.99
C SER A 48 -44.11 -15.14 -27.89
N PRO A 49 -45.39 -14.89 -27.51
CA PRO A 49 -46.01 -15.38 -26.25
C PRO A 49 -47.17 -16.41 -26.40
N GLN A 50 -47.85 -16.69 -25.28
CA GLN A 50 -49.01 -17.59 -25.03
C GLN A 50 -48.63 -19.05 -24.66
N LEU A 51 -49.31 -19.78 -23.76
CA LEU A 51 -50.64 -19.58 -23.16
C LEU A 51 -50.78 -20.23 -21.75
N GLY A 52 -51.39 -19.53 -20.78
CA GLY A 52 -52.33 -20.08 -19.79
C GLY A 52 -51.83 -20.85 -18.54
N GLY A 53 -52.50 -20.61 -17.40
CA GLY A 53 -52.58 -21.60 -16.28
C GLY A 53 -52.25 -21.09 -14.87
N SER A 54 -53.22 -20.49 -14.18
CA SER A 54 -53.13 -20.20 -12.73
C SER A 54 -53.46 -21.43 -11.88
N GLY A 55 -52.89 -21.55 -10.67
CA GLY A 55 -53.58 -22.24 -9.56
C GLY A 55 -52.79 -23.23 -8.69
N PHE A 56 -52.53 -22.80 -7.44
CA PHE A 56 -52.64 -23.57 -6.19
C PHE A 56 -51.97 -24.95 -5.99
N MET A 57 -51.02 -24.94 -5.04
CA MET A 57 -51.03 -25.71 -3.78
C MET A 57 -51.08 -27.25 -3.85
N GLY A 58 -50.01 -27.91 -3.41
CA GLY A 58 -49.95 -29.37 -3.32
C GLY A 58 -50.27 -29.92 -1.93
N HIS A 59 -50.73 -31.18 -1.88
CA HIS A 59 -50.27 -32.14 -0.87
C HIS A 59 -50.52 -33.59 -1.32
N GLU A 60 -49.74 -34.48 -0.69
CA GLU A 60 -49.70 -35.95 -0.69
C GLU A 60 -50.84 -36.77 -1.31
N ARG A 61 -50.45 -37.81 -2.09
CA ARG A 61 -50.51 -39.23 -1.64
C ARG A 61 -49.79 -40.15 -2.64
N GLY A 62 -49.05 -41.14 -2.13
CA GLY A 62 -48.18 -42.02 -2.93
C GLY A 62 -48.73 -43.42 -3.20
N ARG A 63 -47.94 -44.25 -3.91
CA ARG A 63 -48.14 -45.73 -3.90
C ARG A 63 -46.86 -46.53 -4.21
N HIS A 64 -46.38 -47.24 -3.18
CA HIS A 64 -45.65 -48.52 -3.17
C HIS A 64 -44.76 -48.97 -4.36
N ARG A 65 -43.55 -49.42 -3.98
CA ARG A 65 -43.21 -50.86 -4.02
C ARG A 65 -42.20 -51.23 -2.91
N SER A 66 -42.31 -52.44 -2.37
CA SER A 66 -41.50 -52.97 -1.27
C SER A 66 -40.89 -54.32 -1.63
N ARG A 67 -39.65 -54.59 -1.21
CA ARG A 67 -39.10 -55.94 -1.00
C ARG A 67 -37.77 -55.89 -0.23
N GLY A 68 -37.59 -56.80 0.72
CA GLY A 68 -36.27 -57.15 1.30
C GLY A 68 -36.10 -56.83 2.80
N SER A 69 -36.47 -57.76 3.67
CA SER A 69 -36.27 -57.68 5.12
C SER A 69 -35.13 -58.59 5.60
N GLU A 70 -33.97 -58.02 5.97
CA GLU A 70 -32.89 -58.81 6.60
C GLU A 70 -31.92 -57.99 7.49
N SER A 71 -32.31 -56.77 7.92
CA SER A 71 -31.40 -55.80 8.56
C SER A 71 -31.60 -55.61 10.08
N GLY A 72 -32.19 -56.60 10.77
CA GLY A 72 -32.42 -56.57 12.23
C GLY A 72 -31.22 -57.08 13.04
N LEU A 73 -30.85 -58.35 12.85
CA LEU A 73 -29.80 -59.03 13.63
C LEU A 73 -28.40 -58.45 13.39
N LEU A 74 -28.09 -58.02 12.15
CA LEU A 74 -26.77 -57.50 11.78
C LEU A 74 -26.42 -56.19 12.52
N LYS A 75 -27.41 -55.33 12.81
CA LYS A 75 -27.20 -54.03 13.46
C LYS A 75 -26.87 -54.17 14.96
N MET A 76 -27.46 -55.16 15.63
CA MET A 76 -27.20 -55.45 17.04
C MET A 76 -25.76 -55.94 17.24
N GLN A 77 -25.29 -56.84 16.37
CA GLN A 77 -23.91 -57.36 16.40
C GLN A 77 -22.86 -56.24 16.16
N GLN A 78 -23.17 -55.28 15.29
CA GLN A 78 -22.30 -54.13 15.00
C GLN A 78 -22.23 -53.07 16.12
N GLN A 79 -23.17 -53.05 17.07
CA GLN A 79 -23.13 -52.13 18.22
C GLN A 79 -22.30 -52.72 19.38
N VAL A 80 -22.46 -54.01 19.69
CA VAL A 80 -21.69 -54.66 20.77
C VAL A 80 -20.19 -54.72 20.44
N LEU A 81 -19.81 -55.01 19.18
CA LEU A 81 -18.42 -54.98 18.73
C LEU A 81 -17.76 -53.58 18.77
N ARG A 82 -18.56 -52.51 18.74
CA ARG A 82 -18.04 -51.13 18.79
C ARG A 82 -17.62 -50.77 20.21
N ILE A 83 -18.48 -51.08 21.19
CA ILE A 83 -18.23 -50.85 22.63
C ILE A 83 -17.00 -51.62 23.13
N VAL A 84 -16.82 -52.88 22.68
CA VAL A 84 -15.65 -53.71 23.05
C VAL A 84 -14.34 -53.19 22.45
N ASN A 85 -14.38 -52.53 21.28
CA ASN A 85 -13.20 -51.95 20.65
C ASN A 85 -12.78 -50.60 21.26
N ASP A 86 -13.73 -49.75 21.66
CA ASP A 86 -13.40 -48.48 22.31
C ASP A 86 -12.78 -48.71 23.71
N ALA A 87 -13.21 -49.72 24.45
CA ALA A 87 -12.63 -50.12 25.73
C ALA A 87 -11.16 -50.62 25.65
N ARG A 88 -10.62 -50.90 24.46
CA ARG A 88 -9.23 -51.34 24.26
C ARG A 88 -8.23 -50.20 23.99
N ARG A 89 -8.66 -48.96 23.83
CA ARG A 89 -7.77 -47.82 23.50
C ARG A 89 -7.23 -47.10 24.74
N LYS A 90 -6.12 -47.59 25.30
CA LYS A 90 -5.23 -46.75 26.14
C LYS A 90 -4.41 -45.80 25.25
N PRO A 91 -4.25 -44.51 25.61
CA PRO A 91 -3.40 -43.60 24.84
C PRO A 91 -1.92 -43.87 25.16
N LYS A 92 -1.12 -44.19 24.14
CA LYS A 92 0.34 -44.17 24.24
C LYS A 92 1.00 -43.68 22.95
N LEU A 93 1.77 -42.61 23.14
CA LEU A 93 3.03 -42.24 22.49
C LEU A 93 3.08 -42.14 20.95
N THR A 94 3.32 -40.91 20.50
CA THR A 94 3.65 -40.53 19.13
C THR A 94 5.05 -41.02 18.69
N GLN A 95 5.19 -42.31 18.38
CA GLN A 95 6.26 -42.81 17.52
C GLN A 95 5.95 -44.22 17.01
N LEU A 96 5.82 -44.38 15.70
CA LEU A 96 5.81 -45.68 15.02
C LEU A 96 6.90 -45.70 13.95
N SER A 97 8.07 -46.23 14.32
CA SER A 97 9.05 -46.74 13.36
C SER A 97 8.59 -48.13 12.94
N LEU A 98 8.07 -48.28 11.72
CA LEU A 98 7.76 -49.61 11.19
C LEU A 98 9.06 -50.30 10.77
N GLU A 99 9.39 -51.40 11.44
CA GLU A 99 10.54 -52.24 11.14
C GLU A 99 10.37 -52.87 9.74
N GLY A 100 11.42 -52.82 8.92
CA GLY A 100 11.41 -53.32 7.53
C GLY A 100 11.21 -52.27 6.42
N ALA A 101 10.94 -51.00 6.75
CA ALA A 101 10.94 -49.92 5.76
C ALA A 101 12.34 -49.33 5.57
N LEU A 102 12.93 -49.48 4.37
CA LEU A 102 14.21 -48.86 4.02
C LEU A 102 14.04 -47.36 3.70
N GLY A 103 13.74 -46.56 4.73
CA GLY A 103 13.59 -45.10 4.63
C GLY A 103 12.70 -44.50 5.71
N LYS A 104 13.02 -43.28 6.15
CA LYS A 104 12.18 -42.52 7.08
C LYS A 104 10.99 -41.91 6.31
N ILE A 105 9.77 -42.39 6.56
CA ILE A 105 8.55 -41.76 6.03
C ILE A 105 8.37 -40.43 6.76
N ALA A 106 8.64 -39.32 6.08
CA ALA A 106 8.48 -37.99 6.64
C ALA A 106 7.00 -37.60 6.69
N LEU A 107 6.43 -37.47 7.89
CA LEU A 107 5.07 -36.96 8.12
C LEU A 107 5.01 -35.42 7.99
N ASN A 108 5.64 -34.89 6.94
CA ASN A 108 5.74 -33.46 6.69
C ASN A 108 4.51 -32.97 5.92
N SER A 109 3.43 -32.67 6.64
CA SER A 109 2.32 -31.91 6.08
C SER A 109 2.75 -30.47 5.77
N VAL A 110 2.26 -29.91 4.66
CA VAL A 110 2.41 -28.49 4.31
C VAL A 110 1.86 -27.56 5.40
N ARG A 111 0.92 -28.05 6.23
CA ARG A 111 0.31 -27.31 7.35
C ARG A 111 1.13 -27.35 8.67
N ASN A 112 2.32 -27.98 8.72
CA ASN A 112 3.21 -27.92 9.89
C ASN A 112 4.57 -27.28 9.54
N PRO A 113 4.79 -25.97 9.80
CA PRO A 113 6.08 -25.34 9.56
C PRO A 113 7.16 -25.91 10.48
N ARG A 114 8.40 -25.98 9.99
CA ARG A 114 9.55 -26.46 10.75
C ARG A 114 9.76 -25.60 12.01
N GLN A 115 9.96 -26.25 13.16
CA GLN A 115 10.38 -25.55 14.38
C GLN A 115 11.73 -24.84 14.15
N LEU A 116 11.82 -23.60 14.62
CA LEU A 116 13.00 -22.75 14.46
C LEU A 116 14.22 -23.37 15.14
N LEU A 117 15.38 -23.25 14.49
CA LEU A 117 16.64 -23.73 15.04
C LEU A 117 17.11 -22.79 16.16
N GLN A 118 16.95 -23.22 17.42
CA GLN A 118 17.42 -22.46 18.58
C GLN A 118 18.95 -22.48 18.63
N VAL A 119 19.58 -21.38 18.21
CA VAL A 119 21.02 -21.18 18.37
C VAL A 119 21.30 -20.80 19.82
N SER A 120 21.93 -21.70 20.57
CA SER A 120 22.44 -21.39 21.92
C SER A 120 23.64 -20.45 21.83
N SER A 121 23.51 -19.21 22.31
CA SER A 121 24.64 -18.30 22.47
C SER A 121 25.53 -18.78 23.61
N LYS A 122 26.58 -19.55 23.29
CA LYS A 122 27.63 -19.94 24.24
C LYS A 122 28.46 -18.70 24.60
N SER A 123 28.13 -18.06 25.71
CA SER A 123 29.10 -17.22 26.43
C SER A 123 30.11 -18.14 27.10
N ASN A 124 31.39 -17.97 26.77
CA ASN A 124 32.48 -18.61 27.49
C ASN A 124 32.59 -17.99 28.89
N ASP A 125 32.61 -18.83 29.92
CA ASP A 125 33.20 -18.48 31.21
C ASP A 125 34.10 -19.64 31.67
N ILE A 126 35.32 -19.29 32.06
CA ILE A 126 36.39 -20.19 32.49
C ILE A 126 36.67 -19.89 33.96
N HIS A 127 36.46 -20.88 34.85
CA HIS A 127 37.11 -21.10 36.17
C HIS A 127 37.33 -19.86 37.09
N HIS A 128 36.72 -19.69 38.29
CA HIS A 128 37.05 -20.34 39.59
C HIS A 128 37.00 -19.24 40.72
N VAL A 129 36.80 -19.43 42.05
CA VAL A 129 36.54 -20.54 43.01
C VAL A 129 35.61 -20.02 44.15
N GLY A 130 34.85 -20.88 44.85
CA GLY A 130 34.59 -20.71 46.30
C GLY A 130 33.18 -20.25 46.76
N PRO A 131 32.55 -20.90 47.77
CA PRO A 131 31.23 -20.53 48.29
C PRO A 131 31.26 -19.81 49.66
N SER A 132 30.36 -18.82 49.86
CA SER A 132 30.02 -18.33 51.20
C SER A 132 28.62 -17.68 51.25
N ASN A 133 27.78 -18.14 52.17
CA ASN A 133 26.51 -17.49 52.52
C ASN A 133 26.74 -16.09 53.12
N GLY A 134 25.86 -15.14 52.83
CA GLY A 134 25.81 -13.85 53.51
C GLY A 134 24.65 -12.98 53.02
N SER A 135 23.65 -12.77 53.87
CA SER A 135 22.56 -11.82 53.59
C SER A 135 23.05 -10.37 53.73
N GLY A 136 22.75 -9.51 52.75
CA GLY A 136 23.10 -8.09 52.84
C GLY A 136 22.57 -7.26 51.68
N SER A 137 21.39 -6.67 51.86
CA SER A 137 20.93 -5.57 50.99
C SER A 137 21.77 -4.32 51.26
N ILE A 138 22.41 -3.77 50.22
CA ILE A 138 22.74 -2.34 50.14
C ILE A 138 22.63 -1.91 48.67
N HIS A 139 21.92 -0.80 48.42
CA HIS A 139 21.92 -0.13 47.13
C HIS A 139 23.27 0.52 46.86
N SER A 140 23.82 0.30 45.65
CA SER A 140 24.74 1.26 45.04
C SER A 140 24.36 1.45 43.58
N GLN A 141 23.87 2.65 43.25
CA GLN A 141 23.53 3.02 41.88
C GLN A 141 24.82 3.14 41.05
N HIS A 142 24.99 2.26 40.06
CA HIS A 142 25.87 2.55 38.94
C HIS A 142 25.05 2.82 37.69
N GLN A 143 25.13 4.08 37.26
CA GLN A 143 24.48 4.62 36.07
C GLN A 143 24.92 3.82 34.85
N LYS A 144 23.99 3.05 34.26
CA LYS A 144 24.20 2.54 32.91
C LYS A 144 24.04 3.69 31.94
N ILE A 145 25.16 4.13 31.37
CA ILE A 145 25.21 4.99 30.19
C ILE A 145 24.34 4.31 29.11
N PRO A 146 23.30 4.97 28.58
CA PRO A 146 22.37 4.32 27.65
C PRO A 146 23.06 4.07 26.30
N SER A 147 23.21 2.79 25.95
CA SER A 147 23.65 2.38 24.62
C SER A 147 22.59 2.75 23.58
N ILE A 148 22.92 3.70 22.71
CA ILE A 148 22.02 4.32 21.70
C ILE A 148 21.44 3.30 20.69
N SER A 149 21.96 2.07 20.62
CA SER A 149 21.57 1.04 19.65
C SER A 149 20.31 0.21 19.99
N SER A 150 19.83 0.17 21.24
CA SER A 150 18.71 -0.71 21.60
C SER A 150 17.32 -0.12 21.32
N HIS A 151 17.17 1.20 21.37
CA HIS A 151 15.87 1.86 21.14
C HIS A 151 15.40 1.71 19.68
N GLY A 152 16.25 2.06 18.70
CA GLY A 152 15.88 2.01 17.29
C GLY A 152 15.45 0.62 16.78
N VAL A 153 16.03 -0.47 17.32
CA VAL A 153 15.64 -1.84 16.95
C VAL A 153 14.27 -2.23 17.52
N ILE A 154 13.97 -1.77 18.74
CA ILE A 154 12.66 -1.96 19.37
C ILE A 154 11.60 -1.18 18.59
N ASP A 155 11.91 0.05 18.18
CA ASP A 155 10.97 0.90 17.44
C ASP A 155 10.74 0.41 16.01
N HIS A 156 11.78 -0.06 15.29
CA HIS A 156 11.61 -0.72 13.99
C HIS A 156 10.71 -1.97 14.08
N ARG A 157 10.85 -2.77 15.15
CA ARG A 157 9.94 -3.93 15.37
C ARG A 157 8.50 -3.49 15.64
N LYS A 158 8.27 -2.39 16.37
CA LYS A 158 6.93 -1.81 16.57
C LYS A 158 6.33 -1.34 15.24
N ILE A 159 7.10 -0.63 14.42
CA ILE A 159 6.68 -0.13 13.10
C ILE A 159 6.25 -1.29 12.20
N LEU A 160 7.07 -2.35 12.09
CA LEU A 160 6.70 -3.55 11.34
C LEU A 160 5.42 -4.20 11.87
N ARG A 161 5.23 -4.27 13.20
CA ARG A 161 4.00 -4.80 13.80
C ARG A 161 2.78 -3.95 13.46
N SER A 162 2.85 -2.62 13.55
CA SER A 162 1.73 -1.75 13.15
C SER A 162 1.46 -1.86 11.64
N ILE A 163 2.46 -2.07 10.78
CA ILE A 163 2.22 -2.39 9.37
C ILE A 163 1.39 -3.69 9.23
N GLU A 164 1.75 -4.78 9.91
CA GLU A 164 0.95 -6.00 9.86
C GLU A 164 -0.48 -5.83 10.44
N ASN A 165 -0.63 -5.03 11.50
CA ASN A 165 -1.94 -4.69 12.06
C ASN A 165 -2.80 -3.92 11.03
N VAL A 166 -2.26 -2.89 10.39
CA VAL A 166 -2.93 -2.14 9.31
C VAL A 166 -3.31 -3.06 8.14
N TYR A 167 -2.41 -3.96 7.72
CA TYR A 167 -2.73 -4.93 6.66
C TYR A 167 -3.87 -5.88 7.06
N THR A 168 -3.90 -6.33 8.31
CA THR A 168 -4.95 -7.21 8.83
C THR A 168 -6.30 -6.49 8.83
N ALA A 169 -6.34 -5.25 9.32
CA ALA A 169 -7.56 -4.43 9.31
C ALA A 169 -8.05 -4.09 7.89
N VAL A 170 -7.14 -3.75 6.97
CA VAL A 170 -7.48 -3.48 5.55
C VAL A 170 -8.01 -4.74 4.85
N LEU A 171 -7.44 -5.92 5.12
CA LEU A 171 -7.94 -7.17 4.54
C LEU A 171 -9.35 -7.50 5.04
N ALA A 172 -9.61 -7.34 6.34
CA ALA A 172 -10.95 -7.53 6.89
C ALA A 172 -11.97 -6.47 6.39
N LEU A 173 -11.55 -5.22 6.15
CA LEU A 173 -12.40 -4.19 5.50
C LEU A 173 -12.74 -4.55 4.05
N GLU A 174 -11.77 -5.08 3.29
CA GLU A 174 -12.00 -5.54 1.92
C GLU A 174 -12.89 -6.79 1.86
N GLU A 175 -12.78 -7.69 2.84
CA GLU A 175 -13.68 -8.85 2.97
C GLU A 175 -15.11 -8.41 3.32
N LEU A 176 -15.26 -7.55 4.33
CA LEU A 176 -16.55 -6.98 4.72
C LEU A 176 -17.21 -6.24 3.55
N ARG A 177 -16.42 -5.54 2.73
CA ARG A 177 -16.89 -4.87 1.49
C ARG A 177 -17.28 -5.84 0.37
N ARG A 178 -16.70 -7.04 0.29
CA ARG A 178 -17.16 -8.11 -0.63
C ARG A 178 -18.47 -8.74 -0.16
N ASN A 179 -18.62 -8.88 1.16
CA ASN A 179 -19.79 -9.43 1.82
C ASN A 179 -20.87 -8.36 2.09
N GLN A 180 -20.87 -7.26 1.33
CA GLN A 180 -21.81 -6.16 1.52
C GLN A 180 -23.26 -6.64 1.31
N PRO A 181 -24.16 -6.48 2.30
CA PRO A 181 -25.57 -6.84 2.13
C PRO A 181 -26.22 -6.00 1.02
N PRO A 182 -27.21 -6.56 0.30
CA PRO A 182 -27.95 -5.80 -0.71
C PRO A 182 -28.68 -4.61 -0.09
N LEU A 183 -28.92 -3.56 -0.89
CA LEU A 183 -29.70 -2.40 -0.44
C LEU A 183 -31.06 -2.85 0.11
N PRO A 184 -31.44 -2.44 1.33
CA PRO A 184 -32.61 -2.98 2.00
C PRO A 184 -33.88 -2.53 1.27
N ARG A 185 -34.79 -3.47 1.05
CA ARG A 185 -36.05 -3.18 0.36
C ARG A 185 -36.97 -2.33 1.26
N PRO A 186 -37.83 -1.46 0.68
CA PRO A 186 -38.89 -0.82 1.45
C PRO A 186 -39.70 -1.88 2.22
N TYR A 187 -39.92 -1.63 3.52
CA TYR A 187 -40.62 -2.53 4.45
C TYR A 187 -39.91 -3.85 4.84
N ALA A 188 -38.61 -4.00 4.56
CA ALA A 188 -37.81 -5.16 5.01
C ALA A 188 -36.93 -4.82 6.23
N ASP A 189 -37.52 -4.69 7.42
CA ASP A 189 -36.80 -4.23 8.62
C ASP A 189 -35.63 -5.15 9.03
N HIS A 190 -35.71 -6.46 8.77
CA HIS A 190 -34.58 -7.37 8.99
C HIS A 190 -33.37 -7.05 8.09
N GLU A 191 -33.59 -6.69 6.83
CA GLU A 191 -32.51 -6.29 5.91
C GLU A 191 -31.86 -4.98 6.39
N ARG A 192 -32.66 -4.04 6.88
CA ARG A 192 -32.16 -2.78 7.47
C ARG A 192 -31.24 -3.03 8.66
N VAL A 193 -31.66 -3.87 9.62
CA VAL A 193 -30.82 -4.23 10.78
C VAL A 193 -29.52 -4.94 10.37
N THR A 194 -29.52 -5.74 9.29
CA THR A 194 -28.27 -6.34 8.79
C THR A 194 -27.32 -5.32 8.14
N VAL A 195 -27.86 -4.29 7.46
CA VAL A 195 -27.09 -3.21 6.86
C VAL A 195 -26.54 -2.25 7.92
N GLU A 196 -27.33 -1.97 8.97
CA GLU A 196 -26.93 -1.16 10.11
C GLU A 196 -25.75 -1.81 10.86
N ARG A 197 -25.85 -3.11 11.21
CA ARG A 197 -24.73 -3.85 11.83
C ARG A 197 -23.49 -3.92 10.96
N TRP A 198 -23.65 -4.20 9.67
CA TRP A 198 -22.53 -4.20 8.72
C TRP A 198 -21.82 -2.83 8.67
N ASN A 199 -22.58 -1.74 8.81
CA ASN A 199 -22.03 -0.39 8.86
C ASN A 199 -21.34 -0.08 10.21
N GLU A 200 -21.88 -0.57 11.32
CA GLU A 200 -21.22 -0.51 12.65
C GLU A 200 -19.88 -1.24 12.63
N ASP A 201 -19.85 -2.51 12.19
CA ASP A 201 -18.65 -3.33 12.04
C ASP A 201 -17.61 -2.64 11.12
N TYR A 202 -18.07 -2.07 10.00
CA TYR A 202 -17.21 -1.37 9.05
C TYR A 202 -16.60 -0.10 9.66
N VAL A 203 -17.38 0.69 10.41
CA VAL A 203 -16.91 1.92 11.06
C VAL A 203 -15.92 1.60 12.20
N GLU A 204 -16.17 0.59 13.02
CA GLU A 204 -15.24 0.16 14.08
C GLU A 204 -13.91 -0.31 13.50
N LEU A 205 -13.96 -1.11 12.43
CA LEU A 205 -12.75 -1.62 11.78
C LEU A 205 -11.99 -0.52 11.00
N ALA A 206 -12.70 0.42 10.38
CA ALA A 206 -12.09 1.59 9.74
C ALA A 206 -11.42 2.53 10.77
N LYS A 207 -12.03 2.70 11.95
CA LYS A 207 -11.43 3.42 13.08
C LYS A 207 -10.17 2.71 13.58
N THR A 208 -10.23 1.39 13.78
CA THR A 208 -9.07 0.57 14.20
C THR A 208 -7.91 0.69 13.21
N MET A 209 -8.22 0.64 11.91
CA MET A 209 -7.24 0.82 10.82
C MET A 209 -6.60 2.23 10.84
N TRP A 210 -7.38 3.27 11.13
CA TRP A 210 -6.88 4.65 11.26
C TRP A 210 -6.01 4.86 12.50
N GLU A 211 -6.38 4.26 13.64
CA GLU A 211 -5.59 4.33 14.88
C GLU A 211 -4.23 3.62 14.74
N GLU A 212 -4.19 2.44 14.10
CA GLU A 212 -2.93 1.72 13.81
C GLU A 212 -2.03 2.42 12.79
N LEU A 213 -2.58 3.31 11.94
CA LEU A 213 -1.80 4.14 11.04
C LEU A 213 -1.06 5.29 11.77
N ARG A 214 -1.48 5.62 13.01
CA ARG A 214 -0.82 6.57 13.92
C ARG A 214 -0.57 7.95 13.29
N VAL A 215 -1.50 8.44 12.49
CA VAL A 215 -1.42 9.78 11.86
C VAL A 215 -1.69 10.90 12.88
N THR A 216 -2.46 10.60 13.94
CA THR A 216 -2.90 11.56 14.96
C THR A 216 -2.08 11.52 16.26
N GLU A 217 -0.99 10.73 16.33
CA GLU A 217 -0.13 10.71 17.52
C GLU A 217 0.63 12.05 17.66
N MET A 218 0.66 12.62 18.87
CA MET A 218 1.21 13.94 19.14
C MET A 218 2.69 14.05 18.73
N SER A 219 3.09 15.20 18.18
CA SER A 219 4.39 15.48 17.51
C SER A 219 5.67 15.41 18.38
N GLY A 220 5.64 14.72 19.52
CA GLY A 220 6.79 14.50 20.40
C GLY A 220 7.69 13.32 20.01
N CYS A 221 7.26 12.45 19.09
CA CYS A 221 8.07 11.37 18.56
C CYS A 221 8.72 11.79 17.23
N TYR A 222 10.05 11.89 17.21
CA TYR A 222 10.83 12.17 16.00
C TYR A 222 11.74 10.97 15.67
N PRO A 223 11.65 10.36 14.47
CA PRO A 223 10.69 10.66 13.39
C PRO A 223 9.25 10.27 13.74
N HIS A 224 8.29 10.91 13.05
CA HIS A 224 6.86 10.63 13.24
C HIS A 224 6.52 9.16 12.88
N PRO A 225 5.65 8.46 13.63
CA PRO A 225 5.32 7.05 13.40
C PRO A 225 4.85 6.74 11.97
N PHE A 226 3.92 7.55 11.44
CA PHE A 226 3.46 7.42 10.05
C PHE A 226 4.59 7.56 9.01
N ILE A 227 5.53 8.48 9.20
CA ILE A 227 6.68 8.65 8.29
C ILE A 227 7.62 7.44 8.38
N SER A 228 7.75 6.87 9.58
CA SER A 228 8.53 5.65 9.78
C SER A 228 7.87 4.43 9.13
N ILE A 229 6.54 4.35 9.11
CA ILE A 229 5.78 3.37 8.31
C ILE A 229 6.04 3.56 6.81
N LEU A 230 6.06 4.81 6.33
CA LEU A 230 6.36 5.12 4.93
C LEU A 230 7.79 4.76 4.51
N SER A 231 8.76 4.68 5.43
CA SER A 231 10.12 4.24 5.09
C SER A 231 10.23 2.76 4.67
N VAL A 232 9.17 1.97 4.90
CA VAL A 232 9.13 0.53 4.56
C VAL A 232 8.31 0.33 3.28
N ALA A 233 8.87 -0.36 2.28
CA ALA A 233 8.20 -0.69 1.01
C ALA A 233 6.77 -1.26 1.16
N LYS A 234 6.57 -2.12 2.17
CA LYS A 234 5.26 -2.71 2.49
C LYS A 234 4.26 -1.65 2.99
N GLY A 235 4.72 -0.66 3.75
CA GLY A 235 3.95 0.52 4.14
C GLY A 235 3.56 1.36 2.92
N LYS A 236 4.51 1.72 2.05
CA LYS A 236 4.25 2.47 0.79
C LYS A 236 3.16 1.81 -0.08
N LYS A 237 3.10 0.47 -0.09
CA LYS A 237 2.11 -0.33 -0.85
C LYS A 237 0.72 -0.43 -0.19
N VAL A 238 0.56 -0.15 1.10
CA VAL A 238 -0.75 -0.21 1.78
C VAL A 238 -1.55 1.08 1.64
N ILE A 239 -0.87 2.22 1.51
CA ILE A 239 -1.49 3.56 1.41
C ILE A 239 -2.62 3.65 0.37
N PRO A 240 -2.50 3.15 -0.88
CA PRO A 240 -3.58 3.23 -1.87
C PRO A 240 -4.81 2.41 -1.51
N ARG A 241 -4.67 1.39 -0.65
CA ARG A 241 -5.78 0.57 -0.15
C ARG A 241 -6.44 1.28 1.02
N VAL A 242 -5.65 1.74 2.00
CA VAL A 242 -6.08 2.55 3.15
C VAL A 242 -6.92 3.75 2.69
N ILE A 243 -6.42 4.56 1.74
CA ILE A 243 -7.10 5.78 1.28
C ILE A 243 -8.51 5.50 0.72
N ARG A 244 -8.78 4.31 0.14
CA ARG A 244 -10.12 3.93 -0.37
C ARG A 244 -11.17 3.72 0.72
N HIS A 245 -10.74 3.64 1.97
CA HIS A 245 -11.59 3.47 3.16
C HIS A 245 -11.53 4.70 4.09
N CYS A 246 -10.71 5.71 3.77
CA CYS A 246 -10.57 6.94 4.54
C CYS A 246 -11.60 8.01 4.13
N LEU A 247 -11.99 8.83 5.10
CA LEU A 247 -12.77 10.05 4.88
C LEU A 247 -11.89 11.17 4.30
N PRO A 248 -12.45 12.17 3.58
CA PRO A 248 -11.70 13.32 3.07
C PRO A 248 -10.88 14.05 4.12
N GLU A 249 -11.41 14.21 5.34
CA GLU A 249 -10.71 14.82 6.48
C GLU A 249 -9.49 14.01 6.93
N GLN A 250 -9.58 12.67 6.90
CA GLN A 250 -8.47 11.78 7.22
C GLN A 250 -7.38 11.86 6.15
N ILE A 251 -7.76 11.93 4.86
CA ILE A 251 -6.81 12.12 3.75
C ILE A 251 -6.10 13.48 3.88
N PHE A 252 -6.84 14.55 4.20
CA PHE A 252 -6.26 15.86 4.48
C PHE A 252 -5.25 15.83 5.65
N ASN A 253 -5.58 15.16 6.76
CA ASN A 253 -4.67 15.00 7.89
C ASN A 253 -3.41 14.20 7.49
N LEU A 254 -3.55 13.14 6.70
CA LEU A 254 -2.44 12.34 6.19
C LEU A 254 -1.50 13.19 5.31
N ILE A 255 -2.06 13.97 4.38
CA ILE A 255 -1.29 14.90 3.53
C ILE A 255 -0.60 15.95 4.39
N THR A 256 -1.28 16.51 5.39
CA THR A 256 -0.74 17.52 6.30
C THR A 256 0.47 17.00 7.09
N VAL A 257 0.40 15.76 7.62
CA VAL A 257 1.53 15.10 8.31
C VAL A 257 2.68 14.79 7.34
N LEU A 258 2.37 14.35 6.12
CA LEU A 258 3.37 14.05 5.08
C LEU A 258 4.11 15.32 4.61
N VAL A 259 3.37 16.40 4.37
CA VAL A 259 3.87 17.71 3.96
C VAL A 259 4.71 18.38 5.05
N SER A 260 4.29 18.30 6.32
CA SER A 260 5.02 18.91 7.44
C SER A 260 6.31 18.16 7.83
N ASN A 261 6.46 16.90 7.44
CA ASN A 261 7.63 16.07 7.76
C ASN A 261 8.40 15.63 6.50
N PHE A 262 8.23 16.34 5.37
CA PHE A 262 8.72 15.93 4.05
C PHE A 262 10.25 15.81 3.99
N GLU A 263 10.97 16.67 4.70
CA GLU A 263 12.42 16.61 4.87
C GLU A 263 12.90 15.30 5.54
N THR A 264 12.06 14.69 6.38
CA THR A 264 12.44 13.50 7.14
C THR A 264 12.33 12.19 6.34
N LEU A 265 11.62 12.19 5.21
CA LEU A 265 11.39 11.03 4.35
C LEU A 265 12.69 10.43 3.80
N ASP A 266 12.76 9.09 3.81
CA ASP A 266 13.81 8.28 3.18
C ASP A 266 13.97 8.61 1.69
N VAL A 267 12.84 8.72 1.00
CA VAL A 267 12.72 9.05 -0.43
C VAL A 267 13.30 10.42 -0.77
N CYS A 268 13.32 11.36 0.18
CA CYS A 268 13.93 12.67 0.00
C CYS A 268 15.43 12.65 0.32
N LYS A 269 15.85 11.90 1.34
CA LYS A 269 17.25 11.76 1.74
C LYS A 269 18.09 10.95 0.75
N GLY A 270 17.52 9.87 0.20
CA GLY A 270 18.21 8.92 -0.68
C GLY A 270 18.26 9.32 -2.16
N ALA A 271 17.42 10.28 -2.59
CA ALA A 271 17.30 10.71 -3.98
C ALA A 271 18.14 11.95 -4.34
N ILE A 272 18.86 12.53 -3.38
CA ILE A 272 19.67 13.74 -3.63
C ILE A 272 21.01 13.34 -4.23
N TRP A 273 21.27 13.89 -5.41
CA TRP A 273 22.52 13.76 -6.14
C TRP A 273 23.67 14.37 -5.34
N GLY A 274 24.36 13.54 -4.55
CA GLY A 274 25.59 13.95 -3.88
C GLY A 274 26.69 14.28 -4.90
N PRO A 275 27.76 14.99 -4.48
CA PRO A 275 28.87 15.39 -5.37
C PRO A 275 29.57 14.24 -6.10
N GLN A 276 29.36 13.00 -5.64
CA GLN A 276 29.94 11.77 -6.17
C GLN A 276 29.04 11.05 -7.20
N GLY A 277 27.83 11.55 -7.50
CA GLY A 277 26.92 11.00 -8.53
C GLY A 277 26.32 9.61 -8.26
N ASN A 278 26.91 8.81 -7.36
CA ASN A 278 26.45 7.46 -7.05
C ASN A 278 25.25 7.46 -6.10
N VAL A 279 24.04 7.39 -6.66
CA VAL A 279 22.84 7.00 -5.90
C VAL A 279 22.69 5.48 -5.93
N ASN A 280 22.35 4.89 -4.78
CA ASN A 280 22.12 3.45 -4.67
C ASN A 280 20.87 3.07 -5.51
N PRO A 281 20.96 2.11 -6.46
CA PRO A 281 19.83 1.72 -7.30
C PRO A 281 18.60 1.27 -6.49
N ALA A 282 18.80 0.62 -5.34
CA ALA A 282 17.70 0.25 -4.44
C ALA A 282 16.94 1.46 -3.88
N MET A 283 17.59 2.63 -3.73
CA MET A 283 16.91 3.87 -3.32
C MET A 283 16.10 4.47 -4.48
N LEU A 284 16.54 4.30 -5.74
CA LEU A 284 15.75 4.72 -6.91
C LEU A 284 14.49 3.88 -7.05
N GLU A 285 14.57 2.56 -6.85
CA GLU A 285 13.39 1.68 -6.82
C GLU A 285 12.40 2.08 -5.70
N GLU A 286 12.89 2.45 -4.52
CA GLU A 286 12.07 2.95 -3.40
C GLU A 286 11.43 4.32 -3.65
N VAL A 287 12.09 5.19 -4.44
CA VAL A 287 11.56 6.47 -4.91
C VAL A 287 10.47 6.24 -5.97
N GLU A 288 10.70 5.35 -6.93
CA GLU A 288 9.71 5.00 -7.96
C GLU A 288 8.50 4.28 -7.37
N LEU A 289 8.71 3.40 -6.38
CA LEU A 289 7.61 2.79 -5.64
C LEU A 289 6.73 3.85 -4.96
N PHE A 290 7.34 4.84 -4.29
CA PHE A 290 6.60 5.94 -3.67
C PHE A 290 5.85 6.80 -4.70
N MET A 291 6.51 7.14 -5.82
CA MET A 291 5.91 7.90 -6.93
C MET A 291 4.73 7.16 -7.60
N ASN A 292 4.76 5.83 -7.62
CA ASN A 292 3.72 5.01 -8.26
C ASN A 292 2.59 4.61 -7.31
N THR A 293 2.82 4.56 -5.98
CA THR A 293 1.77 4.20 -5.01
C THR A 293 1.26 5.38 -4.20
N VAL A 294 2.13 6.15 -3.57
CA VAL A 294 1.72 7.18 -2.60
C VAL A 294 1.32 8.47 -3.28
N VAL A 295 2.05 8.93 -4.30
CA VAL A 295 1.77 10.23 -4.94
C VAL A 295 0.40 10.28 -5.67
N PRO A 296 -0.02 9.29 -6.48
CA PRO A 296 -1.24 9.40 -7.28
C PRO A 296 -2.54 9.64 -6.48
N PRO A 297 -2.86 8.90 -5.40
CA PRO A 297 -4.08 9.15 -4.62
C PRO A 297 -4.05 10.49 -3.86
N LEU A 298 -2.88 10.97 -3.46
CA LEU A 298 -2.75 12.29 -2.82
C LEU A 298 -2.91 13.42 -3.85
N LEU A 299 -2.37 13.23 -5.06
CA LEU A 299 -2.54 14.15 -6.17
C LEU A 299 -4.02 14.25 -6.60
N GLN A 300 -4.75 13.13 -6.64
CA GLN A 300 -6.19 13.17 -6.89
C GLN A 300 -6.92 14.02 -5.84
N PHE A 301 -6.64 13.83 -4.55
CA PHE A 301 -7.26 14.61 -3.48
C PHE A 301 -6.97 16.12 -3.61
N VAL A 302 -5.71 16.50 -3.91
CA VAL A 302 -5.33 17.91 -4.13
C VAL A 302 -5.98 18.48 -5.41
N ALA A 303 -6.13 17.67 -6.45
CA ALA A 303 -6.80 18.04 -7.70
C ALA A 303 -8.33 18.22 -7.58
N GLU A 304 -8.93 17.75 -6.48
CA GLU A 304 -10.34 17.98 -6.12
C GLU A 304 -10.48 19.09 -5.05
N SER A 305 -9.39 19.46 -4.35
CA SER A 305 -9.41 20.43 -3.24
C SER A 305 -9.56 21.90 -3.67
N PRO A 306 -10.26 22.76 -2.90
CA PRO A 306 -10.35 24.21 -3.13
C PRO A 306 -9.04 24.95 -2.84
N LEU A 307 -8.92 26.18 -3.37
CA LEU A 307 -7.68 26.97 -3.31
C LEU A 307 -7.19 27.21 -1.88
N ARG A 308 -8.09 27.51 -0.93
CA ARG A 308 -7.78 27.62 0.51
C ARG A 308 -6.96 26.46 1.07
N ILE A 309 -7.30 25.22 0.69
CA ILE A 309 -6.61 24.01 1.16
C ILE A 309 -5.23 23.90 0.50
N VAL A 310 -5.14 24.25 -0.80
CA VAL A 310 -3.86 24.30 -1.54
C VAL A 310 -2.92 25.33 -0.93
N ILE A 311 -3.39 26.54 -0.64
CA ILE A 311 -2.63 27.61 0.03
C ILE A 311 -2.13 27.12 1.41
N GLY A 312 -3.00 26.55 2.24
CA GLY A 312 -2.63 26.05 3.57
C GLY A 312 -1.57 24.95 3.53
N LEU A 313 -1.72 23.96 2.64
CA LEU A 313 -0.75 22.89 2.46
C LEU A 313 0.59 23.40 1.88
N PHE A 314 0.54 24.31 0.91
CA PHE A 314 1.73 24.88 0.28
C PHE A 314 2.51 25.78 1.23
N GLY A 315 1.83 26.62 2.02
CA GLY A 315 2.44 27.40 3.10
C GLY A 315 3.12 26.52 4.14
N LEU A 316 2.44 25.46 4.61
CA LEU A 316 3.01 24.48 5.53
C LEU A 316 4.24 23.77 4.94
N PHE A 317 4.21 23.44 3.64
CA PHE A 317 5.35 22.83 2.93
C PHE A 317 6.58 23.74 2.92
N ILE A 318 6.40 25.04 2.65
CA ILE A 318 7.46 26.05 2.62
C ILE A 318 8.00 26.35 4.02
N GLU A 319 7.16 26.35 5.06
CA GLU A 319 7.57 26.73 6.41
C GLU A 319 8.23 25.60 7.21
N ARG A 320 7.90 24.35 6.92
CA ARG A 320 8.39 23.19 7.69
C ARG A 320 9.57 22.45 7.06
N ASN A 321 9.94 22.75 5.82
CA ASN A 321 10.98 22.03 5.10
C ASN A 321 12.00 22.96 4.45
N ASN A 322 13.25 22.53 4.34
CA ASN A 322 14.23 23.20 3.50
C ASN A 322 13.91 23.01 2.00
N ILE A 323 13.23 23.98 1.40
CA ILE A 323 12.81 23.96 -0.01
C ILE A 323 13.95 23.68 -0.99
N VAL A 324 15.14 24.28 -0.81
CA VAL A 324 16.30 24.08 -1.70
C VAL A 324 16.78 22.63 -1.68
N TRP A 325 16.68 21.97 -0.52
CA TRP A 325 17.01 20.57 -0.37
C TRP A 325 15.92 19.66 -0.92
N VAL A 326 14.64 19.95 -0.62
CA VAL A 326 13.48 19.17 -1.08
C VAL A 326 13.32 19.20 -2.60
N ALA A 327 13.55 20.37 -3.23
CA ALA A 327 13.45 20.54 -4.68
C ALA A 327 14.54 19.77 -5.47
N ARG A 328 15.58 19.23 -4.82
CA ARG A 328 16.53 18.31 -5.47
C ARG A 328 16.00 16.87 -5.58
N SER A 329 14.95 16.52 -4.84
CA SER A 329 14.28 15.24 -4.96
C SER A 329 13.18 15.29 -6.02
N LYS A 330 13.12 14.25 -6.88
CA LYS A 330 12.03 14.02 -7.84
C LYS A 330 10.65 14.10 -7.19
N VAL A 331 10.51 13.64 -5.95
CA VAL A 331 9.23 13.63 -5.23
C VAL A 331 8.90 15.01 -4.67
N GLY A 332 9.89 15.76 -4.19
CA GLY A 332 9.70 17.15 -3.76
C GLY A 332 9.25 18.05 -4.92
N LEU A 333 9.88 17.90 -6.08
CA LEU A 333 9.46 18.58 -7.31
C LEU A 333 8.05 18.17 -7.73
N ALA A 334 7.68 16.89 -7.66
CA ALA A 334 6.34 16.45 -8.02
C ALA A 334 5.25 17.10 -7.15
N PHE A 335 5.47 17.23 -5.83
CA PHE A 335 4.54 17.93 -4.93
C PHE A 335 4.49 19.43 -5.21
N LEU A 336 5.64 20.09 -5.44
CA LEU A 336 5.69 21.51 -5.79
C LEU A 336 4.96 21.79 -7.11
N THR A 337 5.23 21.03 -8.18
CA THR A 337 4.53 21.10 -9.47
C THR A 337 3.03 20.88 -9.33
N MET A 338 2.61 19.92 -8.50
CA MET A 338 1.19 19.65 -8.20
C MET A 338 0.51 20.86 -7.56
N PHE A 339 1.11 21.48 -6.53
CA PHE A 339 0.51 22.66 -5.89
C PHE A 339 0.44 23.85 -6.85
N LEU A 340 1.52 24.12 -7.60
CA LEU A 340 1.56 25.20 -8.61
C LEU A 340 0.50 24.99 -9.70
N SER A 341 0.48 23.81 -10.33
CA SER A 341 -0.47 23.51 -11.41
C SER A 341 -1.93 23.54 -10.93
N ARG A 342 -2.22 23.03 -9.73
CA ARG A 342 -3.58 23.11 -9.16
C ARG A 342 -4.01 24.55 -8.89
N ALA A 343 -3.13 25.38 -8.33
CA ALA A 343 -3.44 26.77 -8.07
C ALA A 343 -3.70 27.56 -9.36
N GLU A 344 -2.88 27.37 -10.41
CA GLU A 344 -3.12 28.03 -11.70
C GLU A 344 -4.40 27.54 -12.40
N ILE A 345 -4.72 26.24 -12.34
CA ILE A 345 -6.01 25.71 -12.83
C ILE A 345 -7.19 26.36 -12.09
N LEU A 346 -7.07 26.57 -10.77
CA LEU A 346 -8.11 27.23 -9.98
C LEU A 346 -8.23 28.72 -10.30
N LYS A 347 -7.10 29.44 -10.46
CA LYS A 347 -7.07 30.85 -10.90
C LYS A 347 -7.71 31.06 -12.28
N GLN A 348 -7.53 30.10 -13.19
CA GLN A 348 -8.13 30.12 -14.54
C GLN A 348 -9.61 29.71 -14.58
N GLY A 349 -10.25 29.50 -13.42
CA GLY A 349 -11.67 29.13 -13.33
C GLY A 349 -11.96 27.64 -13.50
N GLY A 350 -10.94 26.77 -13.56
CA GLY A 350 -11.10 25.32 -13.64
C GLY A 350 -11.85 24.71 -12.45
N GLY A 351 -11.87 25.40 -11.30
CA GLY A 351 -12.69 25.04 -10.14
C GLY A 351 -14.21 25.12 -10.40
N ALA A 352 -14.66 25.99 -11.30
CA ALA A 352 -16.08 26.13 -11.64
C ALA A 352 -16.64 24.86 -12.32
N MET A 353 -15.81 24.15 -13.09
CA MET A 353 -16.17 22.85 -13.67
C MET A 353 -16.35 21.74 -12.62
N GLN A 354 -15.81 21.94 -11.41
CA GLN A 354 -15.92 21.02 -10.26
C GLN A 354 -16.99 21.48 -9.25
N GLY A 355 -17.75 22.54 -9.55
CA GLY A 355 -18.77 23.09 -8.65
C GLY A 355 -18.21 23.84 -7.43
N LEU A 356 -16.91 24.18 -7.45
CA LEU A 356 -16.27 24.97 -6.39
C LEU A 356 -16.60 26.47 -6.56
N PRO A 357 -16.69 27.24 -5.45
CA PRO A 357 -16.83 28.69 -5.52
C PRO A 357 -15.60 29.32 -6.21
N PRO A 358 -15.76 30.49 -6.87
CA PRO A 358 -14.63 31.23 -7.41
C PRO A 358 -13.66 31.63 -6.28
N PRO A 359 -12.34 31.72 -6.54
CA PRO A 359 -11.37 32.18 -5.55
C PRO A 359 -11.71 33.56 -4.99
N GLU A 360 -11.53 33.74 -3.68
CA GLU A 360 -11.62 35.07 -3.06
C GLU A 360 -10.36 35.89 -3.37
N GLU A 361 -10.50 37.22 -3.47
CA GLU A 361 -9.38 38.13 -3.75
C GLU A 361 -8.26 38.02 -2.69
N LEU A 362 -8.63 37.78 -1.43
CA LEU A 362 -7.67 37.52 -0.34
C LEU A 362 -6.88 36.22 -0.53
N GLU A 363 -7.50 35.16 -1.09
CA GLU A 363 -6.79 33.91 -1.39
C GLU A 363 -5.80 34.10 -2.54
N MET A 364 -6.15 34.92 -3.54
CA MET A 364 -5.25 35.25 -4.66
C MET A 364 -4.00 36.01 -4.18
N ILE A 365 -4.17 36.97 -3.25
CA ILE A 365 -3.04 37.71 -2.64
C ILE A 365 -2.15 36.75 -1.84
N GLN A 366 -2.73 35.93 -0.96
CA GLN A 366 -1.98 34.94 -0.17
C GLN A 366 -1.21 33.93 -1.05
N TRP A 367 -1.82 33.48 -2.14
CA TRP A 367 -1.15 32.63 -3.12
C TRP A 367 0.04 33.34 -3.75
N GLN A 368 -0.11 34.59 -4.18
CA GLN A 368 0.96 35.36 -4.82
C GLN A 368 2.14 35.60 -3.86
N ASP A 369 1.88 35.88 -2.59
CA ASP A 369 2.92 36.04 -1.56
C ASP A 369 3.70 34.74 -1.32
N LEU A 370 3.01 33.60 -1.21
CA LEU A 370 3.66 32.28 -1.08
C LEU A 370 4.43 31.89 -2.34
N TYR A 371 3.91 32.22 -3.52
CA TYR A 371 4.58 32.00 -4.80
C TYR A 371 5.87 32.84 -4.91
N ASN A 372 5.80 34.13 -4.59
CA ASN A 372 6.96 35.02 -4.57
C ASN A 372 8.01 34.55 -3.55
N ARG A 373 7.58 34.04 -2.38
CA ARG A 373 8.45 33.42 -1.39
C ARG A 373 9.12 32.15 -1.91
N LEU A 374 8.38 31.26 -2.60
CA LEU A 374 8.96 30.08 -3.25
C LEU A 374 10.00 30.47 -4.30
N PHE A 375 9.67 31.42 -5.18
CA PHE A 375 10.56 31.89 -6.24
C PHE A 375 11.87 32.45 -5.65
N SER A 376 11.76 33.30 -4.62
CA SER A 376 12.92 33.90 -3.94
C SER A 376 13.82 32.87 -3.26
N LEU A 377 13.26 31.75 -2.77
CA LEU A 377 14.03 30.65 -2.17
C LEU A 377 14.72 29.75 -3.21
N LEU A 378 14.21 29.69 -4.44
CA LEU A 378 14.77 28.86 -5.53
C LEU A 378 15.67 29.63 -6.50
N GLN A 379 15.64 30.95 -6.47
CA GLN A 379 16.54 31.81 -7.25
C GLN A 379 18.02 31.48 -6.96
N ASN A 380 18.85 31.42 -8.00
CA ASN A 380 20.23 30.94 -8.00
C ASN A 380 20.40 29.43 -7.71
N HIS A 381 19.30 28.67 -7.65
CA HIS A 381 19.32 27.23 -7.35
C HIS A 381 18.62 26.37 -8.41
N PHE A 382 18.02 26.96 -9.46
CA PHE A 382 17.32 26.23 -10.53
C PHE A 382 18.23 25.23 -11.27
N LEU A 383 19.51 25.56 -11.48
CA LEU A 383 20.48 24.62 -12.07
C LEU A 383 20.73 23.38 -11.20
N SER A 384 20.57 23.48 -9.87
CA SER A 384 20.79 22.37 -8.94
C SER A 384 19.63 21.36 -8.86
N LEU A 385 18.51 21.64 -9.54
CA LEU A 385 17.34 20.75 -9.64
C LEU A 385 17.57 19.61 -10.64
N TYR A 386 18.48 19.79 -11.59
CA TYR A 386 18.78 18.80 -12.62
C TYR A 386 19.64 17.66 -12.07
N PRO A 387 19.33 16.39 -12.42
CA PRO A 387 20.21 15.27 -12.10
C PRO A 387 21.54 15.39 -12.88
N PRO A 388 22.64 14.79 -12.36
CA PRO A 388 23.90 14.71 -13.07
C PRO A 388 23.75 13.96 -14.40
N PHE A 389 24.30 14.54 -15.48
CA PHE A 389 24.22 14.01 -16.86
C PHE A 389 24.65 12.54 -17.02
N MET A 390 25.52 12.04 -16.13
CA MET A 390 26.09 10.69 -16.17
C MET A 390 25.05 9.57 -16.04
N ILE A 391 23.87 9.85 -15.48
CA ILE A 391 23.00 8.82 -14.88
C ILE A 391 21.86 8.40 -15.84
N GLY A 392 21.66 9.11 -16.96
CA GLY A 392 20.71 8.72 -18.00
C GLY A 392 19.23 8.77 -17.60
N ILE A 393 18.92 9.44 -16.49
CA ILE A 393 17.56 9.66 -15.99
C ILE A 393 16.84 10.70 -16.86
N ASP A 394 15.53 10.55 -16.99
CA ASP A 394 14.70 11.52 -17.72
C ASP A 394 14.45 12.78 -16.89
N ASP A 395 14.93 13.91 -17.40
CA ASP A 395 14.79 15.26 -16.82
C ASP A 395 13.34 15.80 -16.89
N MET A 396 12.38 15.08 -17.51
CA MET A 396 10.99 15.53 -17.74
C MET A 396 10.31 16.17 -16.52
N TYR A 397 10.50 15.61 -15.31
CA TYR A 397 9.87 16.13 -14.09
C TYR A 397 10.42 17.52 -13.67
N VAL A 398 11.68 17.82 -14.02
CA VAL A 398 12.29 19.15 -13.81
C VAL A 398 11.71 20.15 -14.80
N TRP A 399 11.56 19.75 -16.07
CA TRP A 399 10.94 20.60 -17.10
C TRP A 399 9.45 20.87 -16.82
N GLN A 400 8.70 19.88 -16.31
CA GLN A 400 7.33 20.05 -15.84
C GLN A 400 7.23 21.07 -14.68
N PHE A 401 8.15 21.00 -13.72
CA PHE A 401 8.23 21.98 -12.64
C PHE A 401 8.53 23.39 -13.14
N LEU A 402 9.53 23.55 -14.00
CA LEU A 402 9.91 24.85 -14.56
C LEU A 402 8.82 25.44 -15.46
N ALA A 403 8.07 24.61 -16.20
CA ALA A 403 6.89 25.04 -16.95
C ALA A 403 5.77 25.55 -16.01
N ALA A 404 5.47 24.81 -14.94
CA ALA A 404 4.46 25.24 -13.96
C ALA A 404 4.85 26.54 -13.23
N MET A 405 6.14 26.71 -12.91
CA MET A 405 6.70 27.97 -12.41
C MET A 405 6.54 29.10 -13.44
N ALA A 406 6.90 28.88 -14.71
CA ALA A 406 6.86 29.90 -15.75
C ALA A 406 5.46 30.47 -16.00
N VAL A 407 4.41 29.64 -15.90
CA VAL A 407 3.00 30.08 -16.05
C VAL A 407 2.56 31.01 -14.92
N GLY A 408 3.04 30.79 -13.68
CA GLY A 408 2.72 31.64 -12.52
C GLY A 408 3.62 32.88 -12.35
N ALA A 409 4.70 32.96 -13.12
CA ALA A 409 5.74 33.99 -12.97
C ALA A 409 5.36 35.34 -13.61
N SER A 410 5.81 36.44 -12.99
CA SER A 410 5.84 37.76 -13.64
C SER A 410 6.87 37.79 -14.79
N THR A 411 6.77 38.77 -15.68
CA THR A 411 7.73 38.95 -16.79
C THR A 411 9.19 39.06 -16.30
N GLU A 412 9.43 39.76 -15.20
CA GLU A 412 10.75 39.85 -14.56
C GLU A 412 11.24 38.50 -14.04
N GLN A 413 10.36 37.74 -13.37
CA GLN A 413 10.67 36.40 -12.87
C GLN A 413 10.92 35.40 -14.02
N GLN A 414 10.17 35.51 -15.13
CA GLN A 414 10.39 34.74 -16.36
C GLN A 414 11.78 35.05 -16.94
N HIS A 415 12.20 36.33 -17.00
CA HIS A 415 13.54 36.70 -17.44
C HIS A 415 14.65 36.12 -16.56
N VAL A 416 14.50 36.13 -15.23
CA VAL A 416 15.44 35.50 -14.30
C VAL A 416 15.54 34.00 -14.55
N LEU A 417 14.40 33.31 -14.64
CA LEU A 417 14.33 31.86 -14.82
C LEU A 417 14.91 31.43 -16.19
N VAL A 418 14.59 32.16 -17.27
CA VAL A 418 15.22 31.95 -18.59
C VAL A 418 16.73 32.15 -18.51
N THR A 419 17.21 33.17 -17.79
CA THR A 419 18.65 33.45 -17.66
C THR A 419 19.39 32.33 -16.94
N GLU A 420 18.85 31.83 -15.82
CA GLU A 420 19.47 30.73 -15.07
C GLU A 420 19.44 29.39 -15.83
N VAL A 421 18.37 29.09 -16.56
CA VAL A 421 18.20 27.77 -17.22
C VAL A 421 18.75 27.77 -18.66
N ARG A 422 19.14 28.93 -19.22
CA ARG A 422 19.63 29.10 -20.60
C ARG A 422 20.71 28.10 -21.00
N GLU A 423 21.75 27.94 -20.17
CA GLU A 423 22.86 27.03 -20.47
C GLU A 423 22.37 25.58 -20.59
N ARG A 424 21.50 25.15 -19.67
CA ARG A 424 20.91 23.80 -19.66
C ARG A 424 19.97 23.56 -20.85
N VAL A 425 19.25 24.58 -21.33
CA VAL A 425 18.47 24.52 -22.59
C VAL A 425 19.41 24.28 -23.78
N LEU A 426 20.47 25.09 -23.92
CA LEU A 426 21.42 24.96 -25.01
C LEU A 426 22.13 23.59 -24.99
N GLU A 427 22.58 23.15 -23.82
CA GLU A 427 23.20 21.83 -23.65
C GLU A 427 22.26 20.68 -24.01
N THR A 428 20.97 20.76 -23.63
CA THR A 428 20.01 19.69 -23.96
C THR A 428 19.65 19.65 -25.45
N VAL A 429 19.59 20.79 -26.14
CA VAL A 429 19.43 20.86 -27.60
C VAL A 429 20.68 20.35 -28.32
N ILE A 430 21.88 20.75 -27.88
CA ILE A 430 23.16 20.25 -28.43
C ILE A 430 23.29 18.74 -28.20
N GLN A 431 22.87 18.22 -27.05
CA GLN A 431 22.81 16.77 -26.82
C GLN A 431 21.78 16.10 -27.74
N ALA A 432 20.57 16.65 -27.87
CA ALA A 432 19.53 16.09 -28.74
C ALA A 432 20.04 15.92 -30.18
N SER A 433 20.75 16.92 -30.73
CA SER A 433 21.35 16.84 -32.08
C SER A 433 22.39 15.70 -32.27
N ARG A 434 22.93 15.15 -31.17
CA ARG A 434 23.91 14.04 -31.17
C ARG A 434 23.29 12.67 -30.88
N LEU A 435 22.01 12.61 -30.52
CA LEU A 435 21.29 11.36 -30.23
C LEU A 435 20.50 10.87 -31.45
N SER A 436 20.03 9.62 -31.41
CA SER A 436 19.09 9.07 -32.40
C SER A 436 17.80 9.88 -32.45
N ALA A 437 17.19 10.00 -33.64
CA ALA A 437 16.02 10.86 -33.90
C ALA A 437 14.90 10.76 -32.83
N ASP A 438 14.52 9.56 -32.41
CA ASP A 438 13.45 9.33 -31.42
C ASP A 438 13.81 9.83 -30.01
N LYS A 439 15.10 9.79 -29.63
CA LYS A 439 15.60 10.31 -28.35
C LYS A 439 15.85 11.81 -28.41
N ALA A 440 16.20 12.32 -29.59
CA ALA A 440 16.33 13.74 -29.86
C ALA A 440 14.96 14.44 -29.75
N SER A 441 13.93 13.90 -30.41
CA SER A 441 12.56 14.44 -30.36
C SER A 441 11.99 14.43 -28.94
N HIS A 442 12.19 13.37 -28.16
CA HIS A 442 11.77 13.32 -26.75
C HIS A 442 12.47 14.40 -25.89
N LYS A 443 13.79 14.58 -26.04
CA LYS A 443 14.52 15.64 -25.32
C LYS A 443 14.05 17.04 -25.72
N ILE A 444 13.80 17.27 -27.00
CA ILE A 444 13.27 18.56 -27.50
C ILE A 444 11.84 18.79 -27.00
N ALA A 445 10.98 17.78 -26.98
CA ALA A 445 9.63 17.87 -26.44
C ALA A 445 9.61 18.26 -24.94
N ASN A 446 10.52 17.69 -24.14
CA ASN A 446 10.69 18.06 -22.74
C ASN A 446 11.09 19.53 -22.57
N VAL A 447 12.04 20.03 -23.37
CA VAL A 447 12.44 21.46 -23.37
C VAL A 447 11.29 22.35 -23.84
N ASN A 448 10.55 21.92 -24.88
CA ASN A 448 9.41 22.66 -25.41
C ASN A 448 8.25 22.77 -24.42
N LEU A 449 8.08 21.84 -23.47
CA LEU A 449 7.08 22.01 -22.41
C LEU A 449 7.34 23.30 -21.60
N PHE A 450 8.61 23.60 -21.34
CA PHE A 450 9.02 24.82 -20.64
C PHE A 450 9.00 26.05 -21.57
N LEU A 451 9.51 25.96 -22.79
CA LEU A 451 9.51 27.09 -23.73
C LEU A 451 8.08 27.52 -24.11
N ASN A 452 7.16 26.57 -24.34
CA ASN A 452 5.76 26.86 -24.66
C ASN A 452 5.05 27.60 -23.52
N ALA A 453 5.40 27.31 -22.25
CA ALA A 453 4.89 28.04 -21.09
C ALA A 453 5.34 29.52 -21.07
N LEU A 454 6.40 29.86 -21.79
CA LEU A 454 6.90 31.23 -22.01
C LEU A 454 6.46 31.82 -23.36
N GLY A 455 5.67 31.10 -24.16
CA GLY A 455 5.30 31.50 -25.52
C GLY A 455 6.43 31.38 -26.57
N LEU A 456 7.48 30.60 -26.26
CA LEU A 456 8.63 30.34 -27.12
C LEU A 456 8.62 28.88 -27.62
N ASP A 457 9.40 28.58 -28.66
CA ASP A 457 9.58 27.20 -29.19
C ASP A 457 11.06 26.95 -29.51
N ALA A 458 11.57 25.76 -29.22
CA ALA A 458 12.95 25.37 -29.55
C ALA A 458 13.23 25.42 -31.06
N SER A 459 12.22 25.34 -31.93
CA SER A 459 12.39 25.57 -33.38
C SER A 459 12.94 26.96 -33.73
N GLN A 460 12.76 27.94 -32.84
CA GLN A 460 13.26 29.31 -32.98
C GLN A 460 14.72 29.45 -32.52
N LEU A 461 15.23 28.48 -31.75
CA LEU A 461 16.63 28.42 -31.33
C LEU A 461 17.50 27.91 -32.48
N LYS A 462 18.02 28.85 -33.28
CA LYS A 462 19.12 28.56 -34.22
C LYS A 462 20.39 28.25 -33.42
N VAL A 463 20.69 26.96 -33.28
CA VAL A 463 21.95 26.41 -32.77
C VAL A 463 22.87 26.07 -33.94
#